data_AF-A0A5C5VXZ8-F1
#
_entry.id   AF-A0A5C5VXZ8-F1
#
_cell.length_a   1.000
_cell.length_b   1.000
_cell.length_c   1.000
_cell.angle_alpha   90.00
_cell.angle_beta   90.00
_cell.angle_gamma   90.00
#
_symmetry.space_group_name_H-M   'P 1'
#
loop_
_entity.id
_entity.type
_entity.pdbx_description
1 polymer ?
#
loop_
_entity_poly.entity_id
_entity_poly.type
_entity_poly.pdbx_seq_one_letter_code
_entity_poly.pdbx_strand_id
1 'polypeptide(L)'
;MSPNTLIERVDVRLGPATDSRATVYLTPRWAAGTDLGDNWRLHGELRGPRCLYAKTLASSFALRDRGPDPHPLASVEVLEPCFWTPDLPYLYDLRLEVYDGDRLIAEHGQTLGLKRWAVERGRFWLDGKPHVLRAWQRPAEAVARPTDILWGPLREARLALWCEAPTAALLAQASVQGVLVVVPPIDSPTVPFGEAAALAPAAVWLPAERVALVTPPVNSCLLCADLATIATRFDPALSAARAARAACERLQRDCAPFTNLAGYVV
;
A
#
# COMPACT_ATOMS: atom_id res chain seq x y z
N MET A 1 12.65 -29.64 10.05
CA MET A 1 11.98 -28.36 9.74
C MET A 1 11.25 -28.54 8.42
N SER A 2 9.97 -28.19 8.36
CA SER A 2 9.27 -28.12 7.07
C SER A 2 9.92 -27.03 6.23
N PRO A 3 10.09 -27.19 4.90
CA PRO A 3 10.75 -26.21 4.04
C PRO A 3 10.18 -24.78 4.13
N ASN A 4 8.94 -24.59 4.61
CA ASN A 4 8.30 -23.28 4.73
C ASN A 4 8.78 -22.38 5.89
N THR A 5 9.58 -22.85 6.85
CA THR A 5 9.92 -22.03 8.05
C THR A 5 11.15 -21.13 7.90
N LEU A 6 11.89 -21.23 6.80
CA LEU A 6 13.18 -20.56 6.67
C LEU A 6 13.04 -19.08 6.24
N ILE A 7 12.07 -18.78 5.38
CA ILE A 7 11.77 -17.41 4.95
C ILE A 7 10.66 -16.86 5.85
N GLU A 8 10.99 -15.88 6.69
CA GLU A 8 10.02 -15.19 7.55
C GLU A 8 9.10 -14.27 6.72
N ARG A 9 9.71 -13.46 5.85
CA ARG A 9 9.01 -12.58 4.90
C ARG A 9 9.90 -12.24 3.72
N VAL A 10 9.33 -11.66 2.66
CA VAL A 10 10.11 -11.10 1.55
C VAL A 10 9.73 -9.64 1.39
N ASP A 11 10.69 -8.75 1.66
CA ASP A 11 10.51 -7.32 1.40
C ASP A 11 10.56 -7.08 -0.11
N VAL A 12 9.52 -6.46 -0.65
CA VAL A 12 9.39 -6.14 -2.08
C VAL A 12 9.51 -4.64 -2.27
N ARG A 13 10.37 -4.22 -3.19
CA ARG A 13 10.50 -2.81 -3.58
C ARG A 13 10.42 -2.65 -5.08
N LEU A 14 9.59 -1.71 -5.53
CA LEU A 14 9.58 -1.28 -6.92
C LEU A 14 10.80 -0.39 -7.18
N GLY A 15 11.60 -0.76 -8.17
CA GLY A 15 12.71 0.01 -8.70
C GLY A 15 12.24 1.06 -9.73
N PRO A 16 13.11 1.43 -10.69
CA PRO A 16 12.70 2.22 -11.84
C PRO A 16 11.51 1.57 -12.55
N ALA A 17 10.49 2.38 -12.85
CA ALA A 17 9.25 1.92 -13.46
C ALA A 17 8.72 2.93 -14.47
N THR A 18 8.63 2.51 -15.73
CA THR A 18 8.02 3.21 -16.85
C THR A 18 6.87 2.39 -17.40
N ASP A 19 6.16 2.90 -18.41
CA ASP A 19 5.08 2.16 -19.05
C ASP A 19 5.58 0.95 -19.87
N SER A 20 6.86 0.95 -20.26
CA SER A 20 7.48 -0.15 -21.02
C SER A 20 8.20 -1.17 -20.16
N ARG A 21 8.59 -0.82 -18.93
CA ARG A 21 9.43 -1.67 -18.09
C ARG A 21 9.36 -1.30 -16.61
N ALA A 22 9.38 -2.29 -15.72
CA ALA A 22 9.59 -2.09 -14.30
C ALA A 22 10.56 -3.13 -13.72
N THR A 23 11.45 -2.69 -12.84
CA THR A 23 12.28 -3.60 -12.04
C THR A 23 11.66 -3.82 -10.67
N VAL A 24 11.46 -5.07 -10.27
CA VAL A 24 11.05 -5.45 -8.91
C VAL A 24 12.25 -6.00 -8.17
N TYR A 25 12.53 -5.47 -6.99
CA TYR A 25 13.61 -5.92 -6.13
C TYR A 25 13.04 -6.70 -4.94
N LEU A 26 13.72 -7.79 -4.59
CA LEU A 26 13.30 -8.72 -3.56
C LEU A 26 14.42 -8.88 -2.53
N THR A 27 14.06 -8.74 -1.26
CA THR A 27 14.95 -8.98 -0.13
C THR A 27 14.28 -9.95 0.84
N PRO A 28 14.57 -11.26 0.74
CA PRO A 28 14.14 -12.24 1.73
C PRO A 28 14.65 -11.87 3.12
N ARG A 29 13.81 -12.09 4.12
CA ARG A 29 14.14 -12.04 5.54
C ARG A 29 14.08 -13.45 6.08
N TRP A 30 15.20 -13.85 6.65
CA TRP A 30 15.39 -15.19 7.18
C TRP A 30 14.91 -15.25 8.62
N ALA A 31 14.37 -16.39 9.04
CA ALA A 31 14.02 -16.62 10.43
C ALA A 31 15.25 -16.47 11.34
N ALA A 32 15.06 -15.99 12.57
CA ALA A 32 16.15 -15.81 13.53
C ALA A 32 16.97 -17.10 13.72
N GLY A 33 18.30 -16.98 13.66
CA GLY A 33 19.23 -18.12 13.80
C GLY A 33 19.37 -18.99 12.55
N THR A 34 18.80 -18.59 11.41
CA THR A 34 19.03 -19.27 10.13
C THR A 34 20.47 -19.07 9.68
N ASP A 35 21.19 -20.17 9.47
CA ASP A 35 22.46 -20.21 8.75
C ASP A 35 22.23 -20.89 7.40
N LEU A 36 22.44 -20.15 6.31
CA LEU A 36 22.29 -20.64 4.94
C LEU A 36 23.60 -21.18 4.36
N GLY A 37 24.73 -21.00 5.06
CA GLY A 37 26.06 -21.18 4.49
C GLY A 37 26.34 -20.22 3.32
N ASP A 38 27.35 -20.57 2.52
CA ASP A 38 27.84 -19.72 1.42
C ASP A 38 27.34 -20.16 0.02
N ASN A 39 26.68 -21.31 -0.08
CA ASN A 39 26.34 -21.95 -1.36
C ASN A 39 24.86 -21.84 -1.75
N TRP A 40 24.09 -21.00 -1.07
CA TRP A 40 22.67 -20.86 -1.38
C TRP A 40 22.44 -19.99 -2.64
N ARG A 41 21.30 -20.23 -3.30
CA ARG A 41 20.84 -19.49 -4.48
C ARG A 41 19.35 -19.21 -4.43
N LEU A 42 18.94 -18.14 -5.09
CA LEU A 42 17.54 -17.77 -5.27
C LEU A 42 17.06 -18.13 -6.66
N HIS A 43 15.93 -18.81 -6.71
CA HIS A 43 15.17 -19.09 -7.92
C HIS A 43 13.75 -18.59 -7.74
N GLY A 44 13.01 -18.47 -8.83
CA GLY A 44 11.62 -18.06 -8.76
C GLY A 44 11.11 -17.39 -10.01
N GLU A 45 9.86 -16.97 -9.93
CA GLU A 45 9.19 -16.24 -10.99
C GLU A 45 8.16 -15.26 -10.41
N LEU A 46 7.87 -14.23 -11.18
CA LEU A 46 6.71 -13.37 -11.00
C LEU A 46 5.72 -13.63 -12.13
N ARG A 47 4.50 -14.02 -11.81
CA ARG A 47 3.46 -14.33 -12.79
C ARG A 47 2.32 -13.32 -12.74
N GLY A 48 1.88 -12.83 -13.88
CA GLY A 48 0.78 -11.88 -13.98
C GLY A 48 0.88 -11.03 -15.25
N PRO A 49 0.11 -9.94 -15.36
CA PRO A 49 -0.86 -9.46 -14.39
C PRO A 49 -2.17 -10.24 -14.42
N ARG A 50 -2.86 -10.30 -13.28
CA ARG A 50 -4.27 -10.69 -13.17
C ARG A 50 -5.10 -9.55 -12.59
N CYS A 51 -6.34 -9.38 -13.07
CA CYS A 51 -7.25 -8.35 -12.58
C CYS A 51 -8.69 -8.89 -12.64
N LEU A 52 -9.48 -8.59 -11.61
CA LEU A 52 -10.91 -8.96 -11.57
C LEU A 52 -11.72 -8.20 -12.64
N TYR A 53 -11.28 -6.98 -12.99
CA TYR A 53 -12.02 -6.03 -13.81
C TYR A 53 -11.52 -5.92 -15.25
N ALA A 54 -10.43 -6.60 -15.58
CA ALA A 54 -9.83 -6.56 -16.92
C ALA A 54 -9.19 -7.90 -17.24
N LYS A 55 -9.31 -8.33 -18.51
CA LYS A 55 -8.59 -9.50 -19.01
C LYS A 55 -7.25 -9.05 -19.58
N THR A 56 -6.19 -9.66 -19.10
CA THR A 56 -4.81 -9.47 -19.59
C THR A 56 -4.20 -10.83 -19.86
N LEU A 57 -3.32 -10.92 -20.85
CA LEU A 57 -2.51 -12.11 -21.05
C LEU A 57 -1.49 -12.17 -19.91
N ALA A 58 -1.54 -13.24 -19.12
CA ALA A 58 -0.57 -13.44 -18.06
C ALA A 58 0.78 -13.84 -18.68
N SER A 59 1.83 -13.21 -18.20
CA SER A 59 3.23 -13.49 -18.51
C SER A 59 3.95 -13.97 -17.25
N SER A 60 5.01 -14.75 -17.45
CA SER A 60 5.93 -15.16 -16.37
C SER A 60 7.26 -14.46 -16.58
N PHE A 61 7.81 -13.91 -15.50
CA PHE A 61 9.09 -13.20 -15.49
C PHE A 61 10.02 -13.92 -14.52
N ALA A 62 11.11 -14.49 -15.03
CA ALA A 62 12.07 -15.21 -14.22
C ALA A 62 12.80 -14.27 -13.25
N LEU A 63 13.01 -14.75 -12.04
CA LEU A 63 13.82 -14.08 -11.04
C LEU A 63 15.30 -14.20 -11.41
N ARG A 64 16.02 -13.09 -11.25
CA ARG A 64 17.47 -13.03 -11.34
C ARG A 64 18.05 -12.91 -9.93
N ASP A 65 18.78 -13.95 -9.52
CA ASP A 65 19.63 -13.93 -8.33
C ASP A 65 20.74 -12.89 -8.50
N ARG A 66 20.98 -12.11 -7.44
CA ARG A 66 22.02 -11.06 -7.39
C ARG A 66 23.16 -11.44 -6.44
N GLY A 67 23.12 -12.63 -5.85
CA GLY A 67 24.08 -13.10 -4.89
C GLY A 67 23.82 -12.59 -3.47
N PRO A 68 24.67 -12.99 -2.50
CA PRO A 68 24.50 -12.66 -1.09
C PRO A 68 24.72 -11.18 -0.78
N ASP A 69 25.46 -10.45 -1.63
CA ASP A 69 25.70 -9.02 -1.51
C ASP A 69 25.94 -8.36 -2.88
N PRO A 70 25.53 -7.09 -3.08
CA PRO A 70 24.79 -6.23 -2.16
C PRO A 70 23.27 -6.37 -2.29
N HIS A 71 22.53 -6.09 -1.21
CA HIS A 71 21.06 -5.96 -1.25
C HIS A 71 20.62 -4.99 -2.36
N PRO A 72 19.55 -5.31 -3.12
CA PRO A 72 18.65 -6.45 -2.98
C PRO A 72 19.23 -7.77 -3.49
N LEU A 73 18.80 -8.90 -2.90
CA LEU A 73 19.34 -10.24 -3.19
C LEU A 73 18.78 -10.83 -4.48
N ALA A 74 17.63 -10.35 -4.94
CA ALA A 74 17.03 -10.78 -6.19
C ALA A 74 16.33 -9.63 -6.91
N SER A 75 16.15 -9.79 -8.22
CA SER A 75 15.39 -8.85 -9.05
C SER A 75 14.59 -9.55 -10.15
N VAL A 76 13.48 -8.95 -10.53
CA VAL A 76 12.66 -9.37 -11.67
C VAL A 76 12.47 -8.17 -12.60
N GLU A 77 12.61 -8.39 -13.90
CA GLU A 77 12.34 -7.38 -14.94
C GLU A 77 10.98 -7.68 -15.57
N VAL A 78 10.03 -6.76 -15.39
CA VAL A 78 8.67 -6.85 -15.92
C VAL A 78 8.57 -5.95 -17.14
N LEU A 79 8.38 -6.55 -18.31
CA LEU A 79 8.15 -5.83 -19.56
C LEU A 79 6.66 -5.46 -19.67
N GLU A 80 6.39 -4.25 -20.16
CA GLU A 80 5.03 -3.70 -20.29
C GLU A 80 4.19 -3.89 -19.01
N PRO A 81 4.68 -3.40 -17.85
CA PRO A 81 4.05 -3.64 -16.57
C PRO A 81 2.64 -3.05 -16.53
N CYS A 82 1.69 -3.83 -16.00
CA CYS A 82 0.36 -3.34 -15.69
C CYS A 82 0.32 -2.91 -14.22
N PHE A 83 0.28 -1.59 -14.00
CA PHE A 83 0.30 -1.04 -12.64
C PHE A 83 -1.04 -1.17 -11.93
N TRP A 84 -0.98 -1.50 -10.65
CA TRP A 84 -2.11 -1.46 -9.75
C TRP A 84 -2.61 -0.02 -9.60
N THR A 85 -3.89 0.16 -9.87
CA THR A 85 -4.65 1.37 -9.55
C THR A 85 -6.00 0.95 -8.95
N PRO A 86 -6.72 1.85 -8.27
CA PRO A 86 -8.08 1.56 -7.82
C PRO A 86 -9.01 1.12 -8.97
N ASP A 87 -8.80 1.67 -10.17
CA ASP A 87 -9.62 1.36 -11.33
C ASP A 87 -9.21 0.06 -12.03
N LEU A 88 -7.93 -0.25 -12.04
CA LEU A 88 -7.36 -1.46 -12.62
C LEU A 88 -6.35 -2.07 -11.61
N PRO A 89 -6.84 -2.82 -10.62
CA PRO A 89 -6.01 -3.41 -9.57
C PRO A 89 -5.29 -4.67 -10.06
N TYR A 90 -4.33 -4.48 -10.97
CA TYR A 90 -3.49 -5.56 -11.45
C TYR A 90 -2.61 -6.12 -10.34
N LEU A 91 -2.64 -7.45 -10.20
CA LEU A 91 -1.85 -8.20 -9.23
C LEU A 91 -0.96 -9.22 -9.95
N TYR A 92 0.13 -9.55 -9.28
CA TYR A 92 1.10 -10.55 -9.70
C TYR A 92 1.32 -11.53 -8.55
N ASP A 93 1.61 -12.78 -8.88
CA ASP A 93 1.93 -13.83 -7.93
C ASP A 93 3.43 -14.09 -8.00
N LEU A 94 4.13 -13.83 -6.90
CA LEU A 94 5.55 -14.11 -6.72
C LEU A 94 5.71 -15.51 -6.14
N ARG A 95 6.59 -16.29 -6.74
CA ARG A 95 7.13 -17.52 -6.17
C ARG A 95 8.64 -17.37 -6.03
N LEU A 96 9.15 -17.58 -4.83
CA LEU A 96 10.56 -17.53 -4.48
C LEU A 96 10.97 -18.88 -3.91
N GLU A 97 12.08 -19.42 -4.41
CA GLU A 97 12.67 -20.68 -3.99
C GLU A 97 14.11 -20.44 -3.58
N VAL A 98 14.55 -21.10 -2.51
CA VAL A 98 15.92 -21.04 -1.99
C VAL A 98 16.52 -22.43 -2.09
N TYR A 99 17.65 -22.53 -2.77
CA TYR A 99 18.38 -23.78 -2.97
C TYR A 99 19.72 -23.73 -2.25
N ASP A 100 20.15 -24.86 -1.69
CA ASP A 100 21.54 -25.12 -1.28
C ASP A 100 22.08 -26.22 -2.20
N GLY A 101 22.96 -25.83 -3.13
CA GLY A 101 23.27 -26.66 -4.31
C GLY A 101 22.01 -26.95 -5.12
N ASP A 102 21.66 -28.24 -5.29
CA ASP A 102 20.46 -28.68 -6.00
C ASP A 102 19.26 -28.94 -5.07
N ARG A 103 19.44 -28.76 -3.74
CA ARG A 103 18.40 -29.07 -2.76
C ARG A 103 17.55 -27.82 -2.47
N LEU A 104 16.25 -27.90 -2.77
CA LEU A 104 15.29 -26.90 -2.31
C LEU A 104 15.21 -26.93 -0.77
N ILE A 105 15.59 -25.83 -0.13
CA ILE A 105 15.58 -25.69 1.34
C ILE A 105 14.45 -24.78 1.83
N ALA A 106 13.94 -23.89 0.97
CA ALA A 106 12.80 -23.04 1.30
C ALA A 106 12.00 -22.61 0.08
N GLU A 107 10.69 -22.38 0.28
CA GLU A 107 9.80 -21.78 -0.71
C GLU A 107 8.94 -20.69 -0.04
N HIS A 108 8.67 -19.62 -0.76
CA HIS A 108 7.78 -18.54 -0.34
C HIS A 108 6.94 -18.05 -1.52
N GLY A 109 5.63 -17.93 -1.28
CA GLY A 109 4.68 -17.37 -2.24
C GLY A 109 3.98 -16.15 -1.67
N GLN A 110 3.84 -15.09 -2.46
CA GLN A 110 3.03 -13.92 -2.10
C GLN A 110 2.45 -13.21 -3.32
N THR A 111 1.31 -12.55 -3.13
CA THR A 111 0.71 -11.69 -4.16
C THR A 111 1.17 -10.25 -3.97
N LEU A 112 1.48 -9.54 -5.06
CA LEU A 112 1.90 -8.15 -5.04
C LEU A 112 1.22 -7.33 -6.14
N GLY A 113 1.01 -6.04 -5.90
CA GLY A 113 0.61 -5.07 -6.91
C GLY A 113 1.77 -4.11 -7.22
N LEU A 114 2.06 -3.87 -8.50
CA LEU A 114 3.08 -2.89 -8.89
C LEU A 114 2.45 -1.50 -8.87
N LYS A 115 2.90 -0.59 -8.00
CA LYS A 115 2.26 0.72 -7.83
C LYS A 115 3.28 1.85 -7.88
N ARG A 116 3.03 2.84 -8.74
CA ARG A 116 3.78 4.11 -8.76
C ARG A 116 3.09 5.11 -7.84
N TRP A 117 3.54 5.19 -6.60
CA TRP A 117 3.07 6.18 -5.64
C TRP A 117 4.15 7.19 -5.32
N ALA A 118 3.79 8.46 -5.21
CA ALA A 118 4.68 9.50 -4.74
C ALA A 118 3.94 10.53 -3.87
N VAL A 119 4.70 11.21 -3.02
CA VAL A 119 4.27 12.43 -2.34
C VAL A 119 5.16 13.55 -2.84
N GLU A 120 4.58 14.52 -3.52
CA GLU A 120 5.31 15.67 -4.08
C GLU A 120 4.57 16.95 -3.73
N ARG A 121 5.28 17.90 -3.13
CA ARG A 121 4.75 19.22 -2.73
C ARG A 121 3.46 19.10 -1.90
N GLY A 122 3.43 18.17 -0.95
CA GLY A 122 2.28 17.90 -0.09
C GLY A 122 1.07 17.25 -0.77
N ARG A 123 1.22 16.68 -1.97
CA ARG A 123 0.13 15.98 -2.69
C ARG A 123 0.49 14.54 -2.99
N PHE A 124 -0.53 13.67 -2.99
CA PHE A 124 -0.36 12.31 -3.48
C PHE A 124 -0.38 12.27 -4.99
N TRP A 125 0.50 11.45 -5.55
CA TRP A 125 0.53 11.10 -6.95
C TRP A 125 0.39 9.58 -7.07
N LEU A 126 -0.53 9.16 -7.91
CA LEU A 126 -0.75 7.77 -8.26
C LEU A 126 -0.62 7.65 -9.76
N ASP A 127 0.33 6.82 -10.20
CA ASP A 127 0.54 6.52 -11.61
C ASP A 127 0.75 7.80 -12.46
N GLY A 128 1.58 8.71 -11.95
CA GLY A 128 1.90 9.97 -12.60
C GLY A 128 0.77 11.02 -12.58
N LYS A 129 -0.35 10.77 -11.89
CA LYS A 129 -1.49 11.68 -11.80
C LYS A 129 -1.72 12.15 -10.36
N PRO A 130 -2.09 13.43 -10.14
CA PRO A 130 -2.50 13.89 -8.82
C PRO A 130 -3.69 13.08 -8.31
N HIS A 131 -3.60 12.64 -7.06
CA HIS A 131 -4.62 11.84 -6.40
C HIS A 131 -5.05 12.52 -5.10
N VAL A 132 -6.35 12.72 -4.94
CA VAL A 132 -6.93 13.22 -3.69
C VAL A 132 -7.46 12.02 -2.93
N LEU A 133 -6.79 11.68 -1.83
CA LEU A 133 -7.20 10.58 -0.96
C LEU A 133 -8.54 10.91 -0.31
N ARG A 134 -9.49 10.00 -0.39
CA ARG A 134 -10.77 10.11 0.31
C ARG A 134 -11.03 8.80 1.02
N ALA A 135 -11.15 8.83 2.34
CA ALA A 135 -11.35 7.61 3.11
C ALA A 135 -12.62 7.69 3.95
N TRP A 136 -13.20 6.52 4.21
CA TRP A 136 -14.29 6.36 5.15
C TRP A 136 -13.82 5.55 6.36
N GLN A 137 -13.94 6.14 7.54
CA GLN A 137 -13.76 5.52 8.83
C GLN A 137 -15.04 4.81 9.23
N ARG A 138 -14.98 3.48 9.23
CA ARG A 138 -16.06 2.65 9.79
C ARG A 138 -15.67 2.23 11.21
N PRO A 139 -16.66 2.03 12.10
CA PRO A 139 -16.42 1.42 13.40
C PRO A 139 -15.68 0.09 13.23
N ALA A 140 -14.70 -0.21 14.10
CA ALA A 140 -13.85 -1.40 13.98
C ALA A 140 -14.66 -2.71 13.89
N GLU A 141 -15.78 -2.80 14.63
CA GLU A 141 -16.71 -3.92 14.61
C GLU A 141 -17.27 -4.20 13.21
N ALA A 142 -17.52 -3.15 12.42
CA ALA A 142 -18.06 -3.25 11.06
C ALA A 142 -17.01 -3.63 10.00
N VAL A 143 -15.74 -3.78 10.41
CA VAL A 143 -14.58 -4.08 9.56
C VAL A 143 -13.89 -5.38 9.99
N ALA A 144 -14.45 -6.09 10.98
CA ALA A 144 -13.83 -7.27 11.58
C ALA A 144 -13.56 -8.41 10.57
N ARG A 145 -14.39 -8.57 9.54
CA ARG A 145 -14.19 -9.58 8.48
C ARG A 145 -14.25 -8.95 7.09
N PRO A 146 -13.42 -9.41 6.13
CA PRO A 146 -13.47 -8.93 4.75
C PRO A 146 -14.83 -9.11 4.06
N THR A 147 -15.62 -10.10 4.46
CA THR A 147 -16.97 -10.37 3.95
C THR A 147 -18.00 -9.32 4.35
N ASP A 148 -17.74 -8.59 5.43
CA ASP A 148 -18.67 -7.62 6.01
C ASP A 148 -18.47 -6.22 5.38
N ILE A 149 -17.49 -6.11 4.48
CA ILE A 149 -17.16 -4.90 3.74
C ILE A 149 -17.85 -4.94 2.38
N LEU A 150 -18.65 -3.92 2.11
CA LEU A 150 -19.26 -3.70 0.79
C LEU A 150 -18.21 -3.08 -0.16
N TRP A 151 -17.34 -3.94 -0.71
CA TRP A 151 -16.22 -3.53 -1.58
C TRP A 151 -16.67 -2.77 -2.83
N GLY A 152 -17.72 -3.25 -3.50
CA GLY A 152 -18.27 -2.61 -4.70
C GLY A 152 -18.65 -1.15 -4.45
N PRO A 153 -19.52 -0.85 -3.47
CA PRO A 153 -19.85 0.52 -3.10
C PRO A 153 -18.66 1.41 -2.73
N LEU A 154 -17.65 0.89 -2.02
CA LEU A 154 -16.43 1.65 -1.72
C LEU A 154 -15.68 2.03 -3.00
N ARG A 155 -15.48 1.04 -3.88
CA ARG A 155 -14.79 1.21 -5.15
C ARG A 155 -15.52 2.19 -6.07
N GLU A 156 -16.82 2.01 -6.25
CA GLU A 156 -17.67 2.89 -7.07
C GLU A 156 -17.63 4.33 -6.55
N ALA A 157 -17.65 4.51 -5.23
CA ALA A 157 -17.53 5.82 -4.60
C ALA A 157 -16.11 6.39 -4.64
N ARG A 158 -15.11 5.60 -5.08
CA ARG A 158 -13.67 5.92 -5.02
C ARG A 158 -13.23 6.31 -3.61
N LEU A 159 -13.69 5.54 -2.64
CA LEU A 159 -13.30 5.67 -1.24
C LEU A 159 -12.23 4.63 -0.88
N ALA A 160 -11.23 5.09 -0.13
CA ALA A 160 -10.37 4.25 0.66
C ALA A 160 -11.09 3.80 1.94
N LEU A 161 -10.66 2.68 2.50
CA LEU A 161 -11.09 2.20 3.80
C LEU A 161 -10.08 2.65 4.86
N TRP A 162 -10.53 3.37 5.89
CA TRP A 162 -9.71 3.61 7.06
C TRP A 162 -9.81 2.42 8.03
N CYS A 163 -8.68 1.86 8.43
CA CYS A 163 -8.62 0.68 9.30
C CYS A 163 -7.38 0.75 10.19
N GLU A 164 -7.57 0.78 11.51
CA GLU A 164 -6.48 0.88 12.51
C GLU A 164 -5.60 -0.37 12.56
N ALA A 165 -6.19 -1.54 12.46
CA ALA A 165 -5.50 -2.82 12.57
C ALA A 165 -5.96 -3.77 11.45
N PRO A 166 -5.58 -3.53 10.19
CA PRO A 166 -6.03 -4.37 9.09
C PRO A 166 -5.40 -5.76 9.18
N THR A 167 -6.22 -6.79 9.03
CA THR A 167 -5.71 -8.16 8.89
C THR A 167 -5.13 -8.38 7.50
N ALA A 168 -4.21 -9.35 7.36
CA ALA A 168 -3.67 -9.73 6.06
C ALA A 168 -4.77 -10.12 5.05
N ALA A 169 -5.83 -10.80 5.51
CA ALA A 169 -6.98 -11.16 4.68
C ALA A 169 -7.75 -9.94 4.16
N LEU A 170 -7.92 -8.90 5.00
CA LEU A 170 -8.54 -7.65 4.60
C LEU A 170 -7.70 -6.92 3.55
N LEU A 171 -6.38 -6.82 3.76
CA LEU A 171 -5.47 -6.18 2.80
C LEU A 171 -5.43 -6.91 1.45
N ALA A 172 -5.41 -8.25 1.48
CA ALA A 172 -5.45 -9.06 0.27
C ALA A 172 -6.76 -8.80 -0.50
N GLN A 173 -7.89 -8.79 0.19
CA GLN A 173 -9.18 -8.51 -0.43
C GLN A 173 -9.26 -7.08 -0.97
N ALA A 174 -8.84 -6.08 -0.21
CA ALA A 174 -8.81 -4.68 -0.66
C ALA A 174 -7.94 -4.51 -1.93
N SER A 175 -6.80 -5.21 -1.99
CA SER A 175 -5.91 -5.21 -3.15
C SER A 175 -6.59 -5.77 -4.39
N VAL A 176 -7.30 -6.90 -4.28
CA VAL A 176 -8.08 -7.49 -5.38
C VAL A 176 -9.20 -6.56 -5.83
N GLN A 177 -9.85 -5.89 -4.86
CA GLN A 177 -11.00 -5.04 -5.11
C GLN A 177 -10.63 -3.64 -5.64
N GLY A 178 -9.35 -3.25 -5.62
CA GLY A 178 -8.94 -1.90 -6.01
C GLY A 178 -9.34 -0.83 -4.98
N VAL A 179 -9.41 -1.21 -3.71
CA VAL A 179 -9.70 -0.30 -2.60
C VAL A 179 -8.41 -0.02 -1.83
N LEU A 180 -8.06 1.25 -1.70
CA LEU A 180 -6.96 1.67 -0.84
C LEU A 180 -7.34 1.44 0.63
N VAL A 181 -6.39 1.00 1.45
CA VAL A 181 -6.54 0.96 2.91
C VAL A 181 -5.64 2.02 3.52
N VAL A 182 -6.20 2.86 4.38
CA VAL A 182 -5.48 3.86 5.16
C VAL A 182 -5.34 3.32 6.58
N VAL A 183 -4.09 3.16 7.02
CA VAL A 183 -3.76 2.74 8.37
C VAL A 183 -3.24 3.97 9.11
N PRO A 184 -3.89 4.43 10.19
CA PRO A 184 -3.32 5.50 11.01
C PRO A 184 -1.98 5.06 11.63
N PRO A 185 -1.05 6.00 11.86
CA PRO A 185 0.18 5.70 12.57
C PRO A 185 -0.15 5.29 14.01
N ILE A 186 0.53 4.25 14.50
CA ILE A 186 0.32 3.63 15.83
C ILE A 186 0.51 4.65 16.98
N ASP A 187 1.38 5.65 16.77
CA ASP A 187 1.73 6.67 17.77
C ASP A 187 1.37 8.10 17.33
N SER A 188 0.48 8.27 16.35
CA SER A 188 0.15 9.63 15.88
C SER A 188 -0.64 10.35 16.97
N PRO A 189 -0.13 11.45 17.56
CA PRO A 189 -0.98 12.34 18.33
C PRO A 189 -2.06 12.85 17.37
N THR A 190 -3.33 12.69 17.71
CA THR A 190 -4.38 13.52 17.12
C THR A 190 -4.14 14.94 17.61
N VAL A 191 -3.39 15.73 16.84
CA VAL A 191 -3.10 17.12 17.19
C VAL A 191 -4.26 17.99 16.71
N PRO A 192 -4.82 18.87 17.58
CA PRO A 192 -5.68 19.95 17.14
C PRO A 192 -4.95 20.83 16.10
N PHE A 193 -5.66 21.25 15.05
CA PHE A 193 -5.17 22.21 14.04
C PHE A 193 -4.68 23.49 14.74
N GLY A 194 -3.37 23.71 14.72
CA GLY A 194 -2.72 24.81 15.43
C GLY A 194 -1.33 24.43 15.96
N GLU A 195 -1.11 23.16 16.29
CA GLU A 195 0.11 22.71 16.99
C GLU A 195 0.97 21.69 16.20
N ALA A 196 0.63 21.44 14.93
CA ALA A 196 1.17 20.32 14.13
C ALA A 196 2.64 20.45 13.66
N ALA A 197 3.43 21.36 14.22
CA ALA A 197 4.77 21.68 13.70
C ALA A 197 5.90 20.71 14.12
N ALA A 198 5.64 19.65 14.90
CA ALA A 198 6.70 18.95 15.63
C ALA A 198 6.75 17.41 15.53
N LEU A 199 6.22 16.75 14.50
CA LEU A 199 6.13 15.27 14.50
C LEU A 199 6.75 14.57 13.28
N ALA A 200 7.66 13.62 13.55
CA ALA A 200 8.15 12.53 12.70
C ALA A 200 8.89 11.49 13.58
N PRO A 201 9.11 10.21 13.18
CA PRO A 201 8.40 9.35 12.19
C PRO A 201 8.06 7.92 12.71
N ALA A 202 7.16 7.16 12.03
CA ALA A 202 7.32 5.74 11.58
C ALA A 202 6.04 5.02 11.06
N ALA A 203 6.26 4.10 10.09
CA ALA A 203 5.49 2.89 9.65
C ALA A 203 4.43 2.94 8.51
N VAL A 204 4.80 2.33 7.38
CA VAL A 204 4.29 2.41 5.99
C VAL A 204 3.08 1.52 5.63
N TRP A 205 2.16 2.04 4.79
CA TRP A 205 1.64 1.50 3.49
C TRP A 205 0.88 2.58 2.65
N LEU A 206 1.10 3.87 2.93
CA LEU A 206 1.89 4.78 2.08
C LEU A 206 3.21 4.97 2.85
N PRO A 207 4.36 5.39 2.31
CA PRO A 207 5.52 5.67 3.16
C PRO A 207 5.10 6.68 4.25
N ALA A 208 4.85 6.19 5.47
CA ALA A 208 4.22 6.97 6.55
C ALA A 208 5.15 8.03 7.13
N GLU A 209 6.38 8.04 6.64
CA GLU A 209 7.37 9.09 6.85
C GLU A 209 6.91 10.45 6.29
N ARG A 210 5.80 10.54 5.54
CA ARG A 210 5.36 11.77 4.85
C ARG A 210 3.87 12.11 4.93
N VAL A 211 3.14 11.56 5.90
CA VAL A 211 1.70 11.85 6.06
C VAL A 211 1.44 12.46 7.43
N ALA A 212 0.95 13.70 7.45
CA ALA A 212 0.46 14.35 8.66
C ALA A 212 -1.08 14.24 8.69
N LEU A 213 -1.61 13.61 9.74
CA LEU A 213 -3.04 13.57 10.01
C LEU A 213 -3.43 14.81 10.80
N VAL A 214 -4.44 15.53 10.32
CA VAL A 214 -4.84 16.80 10.89
C VAL A 214 -6.36 16.83 11.09
N THR A 215 -6.77 16.96 12.35
CA THR A 215 -8.16 17.18 12.78
C THR A 215 -8.43 18.69 12.85
N PRO A 216 -9.20 19.30 11.94
CA PRO A 216 -9.54 20.73 12.00
C PRO A 216 -10.59 21.02 13.10
N PRO A 217 -10.34 21.92 14.07
CA PRO A 217 -11.34 22.85 14.56
C PRO A 217 -11.43 24.04 13.60
N VAL A 218 -12.51 24.80 13.72
CA VAL A 218 -12.72 26.04 12.98
C VAL A 218 -11.62 27.05 13.36
N ASN A 219 -10.80 27.45 12.37
CA ASN A 219 -9.84 28.58 12.31
C ASN A 219 -8.32 28.27 12.38
N SER A 220 -7.65 28.59 11.25
CA SER A 220 -6.20 28.81 10.96
C SER A 220 -5.19 27.65 11.07
N CYS A 221 -4.27 27.55 10.09
CA CYS A 221 -3.18 26.55 10.05
C CYS A 221 -1.88 27.06 9.39
N LEU A 222 -0.75 26.62 9.92
CA LEU A 222 0.60 26.67 9.33
C LEU A 222 0.93 25.32 8.70
N LEU A 223 1.35 25.31 7.43
CA LEU A 223 1.64 24.11 6.65
C LEU A 223 3.16 23.85 6.60
N CYS A 224 3.58 22.62 6.88
CA CYS A 224 4.90 22.14 6.48
C CYS A 224 4.82 21.77 4.99
N ALA A 225 5.63 22.41 4.14
CA ALA A 225 5.49 22.34 2.67
C ALA A 225 5.70 20.93 2.07
N ASP A 226 6.33 20.02 2.81
CA ASP A 226 6.79 18.72 2.30
C ASP A 226 5.97 17.51 2.77
N LEU A 227 5.01 17.71 3.69
CA LEU A 227 4.16 16.64 4.20
C LEU A 227 2.80 16.66 3.52
N ALA A 228 2.28 15.47 3.19
CA ALA A 228 0.90 15.32 2.74
C ALA A 228 -0.04 15.48 3.94
N THR A 229 -0.84 16.55 3.95
CA THR A 229 -1.81 16.81 5.03
C THR A 229 -3.18 16.24 4.70
N ILE A 230 -3.77 15.49 5.62
CA ILE A 230 -5.11 14.92 5.48
C ILE A 230 -6.04 15.55 6.51
N ALA A 231 -7.17 16.10 6.07
CA ALA A 231 -8.22 16.58 6.96
C ALA A 231 -9.16 15.44 7.37
N THR A 232 -9.51 15.35 8.65
CA THR A 232 -10.39 14.31 9.18
C THR A 232 -11.67 14.93 9.80
N ARG A 233 -12.82 14.26 9.70
CA ARG A 233 -14.06 14.66 10.39
C ARG A 233 -14.81 13.42 10.83
N PHE A 234 -14.93 13.19 12.12
CA PHE A 234 -15.75 12.09 12.61
C PHE A 234 -17.25 12.36 12.39
N ASP A 235 -17.94 11.46 11.69
CA ASP A 235 -19.40 11.49 11.53
C ASP A 235 -19.99 10.08 11.72
N PRO A 236 -20.46 9.72 12.94
CA PRO A 236 -20.96 8.38 13.23
C PRO A 236 -22.29 8.06 12.54
N ALA A 237 -22.98 9.05 11.95
CA ALA A 237 -24.23 8.83 11.25
C ALA A 237 -24.03 8.27 9.83
N LEU A 238 -22.78 8.22 9.32
CA LEU A 238 -22.48 7.70 8.00
C LEU A 238 -22.57 6.17 7.98
N SER A 239 -23.57 5.64 7.29
CA SER A 239 -23.81 4.20 7.16
C SER A 239 -23.58 3.65 5.74
N ALA A 240 -23.34 4.52 4.75
CA ALA A 240 -23.21 4.14 3.35
C ALA A 240 -22.06 4.85 2.63
N ALA A 241 -21.39 4.15 1.71
CA ALA A 241 -20.25 4.67 0.94
C ALA A 241 -20.59 5.96 0.17
N ARG A 242 -21.79 6.04 -0.44
CA ARG A 242 -22.23 7.25 -1.14
C ARG A 242 -22.38 8.45 -0.20
N ALA A 243 -22.88 8.23 1.01
CA ALA A 243 -23.02 9.28 2.03
C ALA A 243 -21.64 9.74 2.53
N ALA A 244 -20.73 8.80 2.78
CA ALA A 244 -19.34 9.11 3.15
C ALA A 244 -18.62 9.89 2.05
N ARG A 245 -18.80 9.52 0.78
CA ARG A 245 -18.21 10.27 -0.33
C ARG A 245 -18.70 11.71 -0.39
N ALA A 246 -20.01 11.93 -0.22
CA ALA A 246 -20.59 13.26 -0.15
C ALA A 246 -20.10 14.05 1.08
N ALA A 247 -19.85 13.37 2.21
CA ALA A 247 -19.26 13.98 3.39
C ALA A 247 -17.80 14.41 3.16
N CYS A 248 -16.97 13.60 2.48
CA CYS A 248 -15.63 14.03 2.06
C CYS A 248 -15.68 15.26 1.15
N GLU A 249 -16.67 15.37 0.25
CA GLU A 249 -16.83 16.54 -0.62
C GLU A 249 -17.28 17.79 0.14
N ARG A 250 -18.11 17.62 1.17
CA ARG A 250 -18.42 18.72 2.11
C ARG A 250 -17.17 19.15 2.86
N LEU A 251 -16.44 18.22 3.46
CA LEU A 251 -15.19 18.52 4.17
C LEU A 251 -14.18 19.20 3.24
N GLN A 252 -14.04 18.74 1.99
CA GLN A 252 -13.20 19.38 0.98
C GLN A 252 -13.61 20.83 0.70
N ARG A 253 -14.91 21.12 0.59
CA ARG A 253 -15.42 22.49 0.41
C ARG A 253 -15.19 23.36 1.64
N ASP A 254 -15.47 22.82 2.83
CA ASP A 254 -15.30 23.52 4.10
C ASP A 254 -13.80 23.86 4.33
N CYS A 255 -12.91 23.01 3.84
CA CYS A 255 -11.48 23.20 3.90
C CYS A 255 -10.88 23.93 2.69
N ALA A 256 -11.67 24.40 1.73
CA ALA A 256 -11.16 25.12 0.55
C ALA A 256 -10.30 26.36 0.86
N PRO A 257 -10.53 27.11 1.96
CA PRO A 257 -9.63 28.19 2.36
C PRO A 257 -8.22 27.72 2.76
N PHE A 258 -8.06 26.44 3.12
CA PHE A 258 -6.77 25.85 3.48
C PHE A 258 -6.13 25.27 2.22
N THR A 259 -4.94 25.77 1.88
CA THR A 259 -4.21 25.26 0.73
C THR A 259 -3.53 23.94 1.08
N ASN A 260 -3.26 23.13 0.05
CA ASN A 260 -2.36 21.96 0.13
C ASN A 260 -2.81 20.73 0.94
N LEU A 261 -4.11 20.46 1.03
CA LEU A 261 -4.59 19.17 1.55
C LEU A 261 -4.44 18.05 0.50
N ALA A 262 -3.86 16.94 0.92
CA ALA A 262 -3.66 15.72 0.13
C ALA A 262 -4.87 14.77 0.18
N GLY A 263 -5.74 14.91 1.18
CA GLY A 263 -6.90 14.06 1.34
C GLY A 263 -7.86 14.43 2.46
N TYR A 264 -8.92 13.64 2.54
CA TYR A 264 -10.09 13.85 3.40
C TYR A 264 -10.57 12.52 3.97
N VAL A 265 -10.80 12.45 5.28
CA VAL A 265 -11.34 11.26 5.96
C VAL A 265 -12.60 11.67 6.70
N VAL A 266 -13.64 10.85 6.59
CA VAL A 266 -14.90 11.03 7.31
C VAL A 266 -15.30 9.77 8.06
#